data_AF-A0A428JX56-F1
#
_entry.id   AF-A0A428JX56-F1
#
_cell.length_a   1.000
_cell.length_b   1.000
_cell.length_c   1.000
_cell.angle_alpha   90.00
_cell.angle_beta   90.00
_cell.angle_gamma   90.00
#
_symmetry.space_group_name_H-M   'P 1'
#
loop_
_entity.id
_entity.type
_entity.pdbx_description
1 polymer ?
#
loop_
_entity_poly.entity_id
_entity_poly.type
_entity_poly.pdbx_seq_one_letter_code
_entity_poly.pdbx_strand_id
1 'polypeptide(L)'
;MKRFILLFTLITLLGCSSDDSSDNPPETTIINGGVIRTSQFVKINLQQNITQDTYTGTLDDMSISLVKLSENSIGFIVGEDFPFGESTLNIPNFNTKVKYTIEDTVLTQTVDEVLTEYTTNLTTFGENFPYGNSVYDQEAIAALNDYNTTISQLNELEKAQLAKFYVANEDLINDLLNTDYLAPLENARFGRDNYIDDLINGMNENQLYVAMGGAIFTFGESVWLAYGCITLGQPWAAAGFATVALTAYVTTGKLMTEIESRKLKRVDAAIDGIISDTGRGSTMLSFNSGEQKMMDLNIAARTLNSDDRNDSSSIISGFFTAFDDLNELIDKINETILWINENTWFTLSEKEHVGPNNSTPTFESVTSNTFNGFSFSVSHNDLSINSISFENNQLVMAIDVSEDANVGEDEFIESTLNYSYNDELNSFNGSFPIRVYPEEINIDLSGNWIMEISGGYLFGTYDDEAALYRFEFNASSITFNQVTILSDGYQEGGNELNSAFSNNAYTLEGTQLSMDFSGDSAITPSCYNSDTEEWEDYSRDFTFIFTVETQYNFDTEMFTGTVNEIIDYSTGEVIPCESTTDYDGTSAIQIYRE
;
A
#
# COMPACT_ATOMS: atom_id res chain seq x y z
N MET A 1 8.41 30.73 32.20
CA MET A 1 7.79 31.02 30.91
C MET A 1 6.45 30.30 30.87
N LYS A 2 5.38 31.07 30.69
CA LYS A 2 4.00 30.62 30.84
C LYS A 2 3.67 29.67 29.69
N ARG A 3 3.19 28.48 30.06
CA ARG A 3 2.71 27.43 29.18
C ARG A 3 1.36 27.87 28.61
N PHE A 4 1.22 27.91 27.30
CA PHE A 4 -0.09 27.94 26.65
C PHE A 4 -0.59 26.49 26.62
N ILE A 5 -1.43 26.16 27.60
CA ILE A 5 -2.28 24.98 27.56
C ILE A 5 -3.51 25.45 26.78
N LEU A 6 -3.63 25.03 25.53
CA LEU A 6 -4.90 25.01 24.83
C LEU A 6 -5.77 23.98 25.59
N LEU A 7 -6.52 24.47 26.57
CA LEU A 7 -7.40 23.67 27.39
C LEU A 7 -8.62 23.31 26.54
N PHE A 8 -8.47 22.30 25.69
CA PHE A 8 -9.58 21.48 25.23
C PHE A 8 -10.11 20.78 26.49
N THR A 9 -11.01 21.47 27.21
CA THR A 9 -11.75 20.85 28.31
C THR A 9 -12.81 20.00 27.65
N LEU A 10 -12.38 18.81 27.24
CA LEU A 10 -13.22 17.66 26.96
C LEU A 10 -13.92 17.30 28.29
N ILE A 11 -14.99 18.01 28.64
CA ILE A 11 -15.97 17.49 29.59
C ILE A 11 -16.73 16.41 28.80
N THR A 12 -16.20 15.20 28.87
CA THR A 12 -16.95 13.98 28.65
C THR A 12 -18.06 13.91 29.70
N LEU A 13 -19.22 14.51 29.41
CA LEU A 13 -20.45 14.09 30.07
C LEU A 13 -20.85 12.75 29.45
N LEU A 14 -20.49 11.68 30.16
CA LEU A 14 -21.22 10.43 30.15
C LEU A 14 -22.69 10.71 30.49
N GLY A 15 -23.49 10.96 29.45
CA GLY A 15 -24.95 10.94 29.49
C GLY A 15 -25.45 9.65 28.86
N CYS A 16 -25.15 8.51 29.49
CA CYS A 16 -25.88 7.28 29.20
C CYS A 16 -27.33 7.46 29.64
N SER A 17 -28.22 7.55 28.65
CA SER A 17 -29.56 6.96 28.59
C SER A 17 -30.22 6.62 29.93
N SER A 18 -31.24 7.41 30.27
CA SER A 18 -32.49 6.86 30.80
C SER A 18 -33.63 7.61 30.15
N ASP A 19 -34.45 6.86 29.41
CA ASP A 19 -35.82 7.21 29.03
C ASP A 19 -36.52 7.89 30.21
N ASP A 20 -36.88 9.16 30.05
CA ASP A 20 -38.05 9.72 30.71
C ASP A 20 -38.65 10.77 29.78
N SER A 21 -39.63 10.32 29.00
CA SER A 21 -40.60 11.15 28.33
C SER A 21 -41.31 12.02 29.38
N SER A 22 -40.83 13.25 29.57
CA SER A 22 -41.57 14.29 30.26
C SER A 22 -41.82 15.45 29.30
N ASP A 23 -43.10 15.77 29.11
CA ASP A 23 -43.65 16.94 28.41
C ASP A 23 -43.25 18.28 29.08
N ASN A 24 -42.03 18.39 29.57
CA ASN A 24 -41.51 19.67 30.05
C ASN A 24 -41.02 20.47 28.83
N PRO A 25 -41.42 21.74 28.68
CA PRO A 25 -40.79 22.60 27.69
C PRO A 25 -39.28 22.59 27.94
N PRO A 26 -38.43 22.64 26.88
CA PRO A 26 -36.98 22.62 27.05
C PRO A 26 -36.59 23.66 28.10
N GLU A 27 -35.78 23.28 29.09
CA GLU A 27 -35.35 24.22 30.11
C GLU A 27 -34.58 25.37 29.46
N THR A 28 -34.82 26.60 29.90
CA THR A 28 -34.09 27.77 29.38
C THR A 28 -32.64 27.69 29.84
N THR A 29 -31.72 27.59 28.87
CA THR A 29 -30.28 27.59 29.14
C THR A 29 -29.82 29.00 29.52
N ILE A 30 -29.22 29.17 30.70
CA ILE A 30 -28.65 30.45 31.14
C ILE A 30 -27.12 30.36 31.11
N ILE A 31 -26.49 31.13 30.23
CA ILE A 31 -25.05 31.23 30.04
C ILE A 31 -24.55 32.52 30.68
N ASN A 32 -23.40 32.47 31.35
CA ASN A 32 -22.69 33.67 31.77
C ASN A 32 -21.70 34.07 30.67
N GLY A 33 -21.96 35.18 29.99
CA GLY A 33 -21.16 35.71 28.90
C GLY A 33 -20.03 36.65 29.34
N GLY A 34 -19.98 37.03 30.62
CA GLY A 34 -18.90 37.86 31.17
C GLY A 34 -18.98 39.34 30.76
N VAL A 35 -17.82 40.00 30.73
CA VAL A 35 -17.69 41.41 30.36
C VAL A 35 -17.47 41.52 28.86
N ILE A 36 -18.24 42.37 28.20
CA ILE A 36 -18.09 42.71 26.77
C ILE A 36 -17.98 44.22 26.61
N ARG A 37 -17.34 44.68 25.54
CA ARG A 37 -17.13 46.11 25.27
C ARG A 37 -17.82 46.59 24.01
N THR A 38 -18.14 47.88 23.92
CA THR A 38 -18.61 48.49 22.67
C THR A 38 -17.63 48.22 21.52
N SER A 39 -18.13 48.01 20.31
CA SER A 39 -17.35 47.58 19.14
C SER A 39 -16.70 46.19 19.24
N GLN A 40 -16.91 45.42 20.31
CA GLN A 40 -16.45 44.04 20.40
C GLN A 40 -17.34 43.13 19.56
N PHE A 41 -16.71 42.19 18.86
CA PHE A 41 -17.36 41.05 18.24
C PHE A 41 -17.50 39.92 19.29
N VAL A 42 -18.73 39.51 19.57
CA VAL A 42 -19.05 38.54 20.62
C VAL A 42 -19.48 37.23 19.98
N LYS A 43 -18.77 36.15 20.30
CA LYS A 43 -19.10 34.77 19.90
C LYS A 43 -19.84 34.04 21.02
N ILE A 44 -20.89 33.30 20.65
CA ILE A 44 -21.71 32.50 21.55
C ILE A 44 -21.75 31.08 21.02
N ASN A 45 -21.27 30.13 21.81
CA ASN A 45 -21.37 28.70 21.50
C ASN A 45 -22.71 28.15 22.01
N LEU A 46 -23.45 27.49 21.14
CA LEU A 46 -24.72 26.85 21.39
C LEU A 46 -24.54 25.34 21.57
N GLN A 47 -25.46 24.70 22.28
CA GLN A 47 -25.43 23.25 22.51
C GLN A 47 -26.12 22.44 21.39
N GLN A 48 -26.40 23.09 20.26
CA GLN A 48 -27.11 22.49 19.13
C GLN A 48 -26.61 23.09 17.82
N ASN A 49 -26.81 22.34 16.73
CA ASN A 49 -26.45 22.80 15.40
C ASN A 49 -27.42 23.89 14.90
N ILE A 50 -26.90 24.81 14.09
CA ILE A 50 -27.62 25.95 13.53
C ILE A 50 -27.65 25.88 12.00
N THR A 51 -28.82 26.16 11.43
CA THR A 51 -29.10 25.95 9.99
C THR A 51 -29.32 27.23 9.20
N GLN A 52 -29.66 28.33 9.88
CA GLN A 52 -29.85 29.65 9.26
C GLN A 52 -28.60 30.52 9.45
N ASP A 53 -28.32 31.38 8.47
CA ASP A 53 -27.21 32.33 8.51
C ASP A 53 -27.44 33.47 9.51
N THR A 54 -28.71 33.80 9.78
CA THR A 54 -29.09 34.88 10.69
C THR A 54 -30.20 34.46 11.64
N TYR A 55 -30.16 35.01 12.85
CA TYR A 55 -31.16 34.88 13.90
C TYR A 55 -31.44 36.25 14.51
N THR A 56 -32.55 36.36 15.22
CA THR A 56 -32.88 37.58 15.97
C THR A 56 -32.78 37.29 17.46
N GLY A 57 -32.04 38.15 18.16
CA GLY A 57 -31.98 38.17 19.62
C GLY A 57 -32.53 39.49 20.17
N THR A 58 -32.76 39.52 21.48
CA THR A 58 -33.03 40.77 22.19
C THR A 58 -32.02 40.94 23.31
N LEU A 59 -31.17 41.96 23.24
CA LEU A 59 -30.30 42.36 24.33
C LEU A 59 -31.08 43.35 25.20
N ASP A 60 -31.58 42.85 26.33
CA ASP A 60 -32.68 43.44 27.08
C ASP A 60 -33.90 43.68 26.15
N ASP A 61 -34.22 44.93 25.83
CA ASP A 61 -35.36 45.30 24.97
C ASP A 61 -34.95 45.68 23.53
N MET A 62 -33.65 45.66 23.20
CA MET A 62 -33.16 46.01 21.87
C MET A 62 -33.05 44.77 21.00
N SER A 63 -33.69 44.80 19.84
CA SER A 63 -33.55 43.75 18.82
C SER A 63 -32.15 43.80 18.20
N ILE A 64 -31.45 42.68 18.19
CA ILE A 64 -30.13 42.54 17.57
C ILE A 64 -30.13 41.41 16.54
N SER A 65 -29.33 41.57 15.49
CA SER A 65 -29.06 40.50 14.52
C SER A 65 -27.92 39.64 15.04
N LEU A 66 -28.13 38.32 15.02
CA LEU A 66 -27.15 37.31 15.38
C LEU A 66 -26.77 36.55 14.12
N VAL A 67 -25.49 36.49 13.79
CA VAL A 67 -24.99 35.84 12.57
C VAL A 67 -24.37 34.49 12.91
N LYS A 68 -24.55 33.50 12.04
CA LYS A 68 -23.87 32.20 12.12
C LYS A 68 -22.35 32.41 11.98
N LEU A 69 -21.58 31.68 12.78
CA LEU A 69 -20.11 31.68 12.74
C LEU A 69 -19.50 30.28 12.56
N SER A 70 -20.23 29.26 12.97
CA SER A 70 -19.90 27.85 12.75
C SER A 70 -21.18 27.01 12.82
N GLU A 71 -21.07 25.69 12.74
CA GLU A 71 -22.21 24.78 12.91
C GLU A 71 -22.97 24.96 14.23
N ASN A 72 -22.33 25.47 15.28
CA ASN A 72 -22.89 25.58 16.62
C ASN A 72 -22.59 26.93 17.29
N SER A 73 -22.16 27.95 16.56
CA SER A 73 -21.88 29.26 17.16
C SER A 73 -22.47 30.39 16.35
N ILE A 74 -22.93 31.41 17.07
CA ILE A 74 -23.47 32.66 16.54
C ILE A 74 -22.69 33.83 17.13
N GLY A 75 -22.77 35.00 16.51
CA GLY A 75 -22.23 36.21 17.11
C GLY A 75 -22.93 37.48 16.69
N PHE A 76 -22.49 38.57 17.31
CA PHE A 76 -22.95 39.93 17.06
C PHE A 76 -21.87 40.94 17.44
N ILE A 77 -22.02 42.18 17.00
CA ILE A 77 -21.16 43.30 17.42
C ILE A 77 -21.93 44.13 18.46
N VAL A 78 -21.25 44.51 19.54
CA VAL A 78 -21.80 45.39 20.56
C VAL A 78 -21.88 46.81 20.01
N GLY A 79 -23.10 47.32 19.81
CA GLY A 79 -23.32 48.69 19.33
C GLY A 79 -22.89 49.75 20.35
N GLU A 80 -22.48 50.94 19.87
CA GLU A 80 -22.17 52.08 20.75
C GLU A 80 -23.41 52.62 21.49
N ASP A 81 -24.61 52.29 21.01
CA ASP A 81 -25.90 52.66 21.57
C ASP A 81 -26.40 51.70 22.65
N PHE A 82 -25.68 50.60 22.91
CA PHE A 82 -26.09 49.63 23.91
C PHE A 82 -25.95 50.18 25.34
N PRO A 83 -26.90 49.90 26.25
CA PRO A 83 -26.83 50.40 27.61
C PRO A 83 -25.68 49.75 28.37
N PHE A 84 -24.89 50.55 29.08
CA PHE A 84 -23.80 50.06 29.93
C PHE A 84 -24.33 49.38 31.19
N GLY A 85 -23.60 48.38 31.68
CA GLY A 85 -23.94 47.61 32.88
C GLY A 85 -24.45 46.19 32.56
N GLU A 86 -25.20 45.62 33.49
CA GLU A 86 -25.73 44.26 33.33
C GLU A 86 -26.86 44.23 32.29
N SER A 87 -26.69 43.38 31.27
CA SER A 87 -27.67 43.14 30.21
C SER A 87 -27.87 41.65 29.98
N THR A 88 -29.06 41.26 29.54
CA THR A 88 -29.36 39.86 29.19
C THR A 88 -29.73 39.75 27.73
N LEU A 89 -28.91 39.03 26.96
CA LEU A 89 -29.27 38.59 25.63
C LEU A 89 -30.24 37.41 25.70
N ASN A 90 -31.39 37.54 25.10
CA ASN A 90 -32.37 36.47 24.93
C ASN A 90 -32.38 36.03 23.45
N ILE A 91 -32.27 34.72 23.22
CA ILE A 91 -32.21 34.11 21.89
C ILE A 91 -33.35 33.09 21.79
N PRO A 92 -34.55 33.52 21.36
CA PRO A 92 -35.76 32.71 21.44
C PRO A 92 -35.66 31.39 20.68
N ASN A 93 -35.04 31.40 19.49
CA ASN A 93 -34.88 30.24 18.62
C ASN A 93 -34.17 29.06 19.30
N PHE A 94 -33.36 29.33 20.33
CA PHE A 94 -32.57 28.34 21.07
C PHE A 94 -32.94 28.26 22.55
N ASN A 95 -34.01 28.97 22.97
CA ASN A 95 -34.38 29.12 24.38
C ASN A 95 -33.18 29.42 25.29
N THR A 96 -32.27 30.27 24.80
CA THR A 96 -30.99 30.57 25.44
C THR A 96 -30.98 32.00 25.94
N LYS A 97 -30.48 32.21 27.15
CA LYS A 97 -30.21 33.53 27.73
C LYS A 97 -28.75 33.66 28.08
N VAL A 98 -28.12 34.75 27.68
CA VAL A 98 -26.72 35.04 27.98
C VAL A 98 -26.63 36.34 28.78
N LYS A 99 -26.01 36.30 29.96
CA LYS A 99 -25.83 37.48 30.80
C LYS A 99 -24.48 38.13 30.52
N TYR A 100 -24.48 39.44 30.29
CA TYR A 100 -23.28 40.23 30.01
C TYR A 100 -23.19 41.44 30.93
N THR A 101 -21.97 41.92 31.13
CA THR A 101 -21.70 43.29 31.61
C THR A 101 -21.10 44.08 30.46
N ILE A 102 -21.81 45.11 29.99
CA ILE A 102 -21.40 45.93 28.84
C ILE A 102 -20.61 47.15 29.35
N GLU A 103 -19.40 47.31 28.84
CA GLU A 103 -18.49 48.44 29.10
C GLU A 103 -18.17 49.21 27.82
N ASP A 104 -17.63 50.42 27.96
CA ASP A 104 -17.14 51.20 26.82
C ASP A 104 -15.73 50.77 26.41
N THR A 105 -15.45 50.76 25.11
CA THR A 105 -14.09 50.59 24.60
C THR A 105 -13.34 51.92 24.66
N VAL A 106 -12.41 51.98 25.61
CA VAL A 106 -11.56 53.15 25.84
C VAL A 106 -10.21 52.98 25.13
N LEU A 107 -9.88 53.93 24.26
CA LEU A 107 -8.54 54.02 23.67
C LEU A 107 -7.58 54.60 24.71
N THR A 108 -6.53 53.86 25.06
CA THR A 108 -5.46 54.31 25.97
C THR A 108 -4.36 55.09 25.24
N GLN A 109 -4.32 54.98 23.91
CA GLN A 109 -3.42 55.68 22.99
C GLN A 109 -4.23 56.55 22.01
N THR A 110 -3.54 57.36 21.20
CA THR A 110 -4.20 58.11 20.12
C THR A 110 -4.67 57.18 19.00
N VAL A 111 -5.67 57.63 18.23
CA VAL A 111 -6.20 56.87 17.08
C VAL A 111 -5.11 56.48 16.10
N ASP A 112 -4.21 57.41 15.77
CA ASP A 112 -3.11 57.15 14.82
C ASP A 112 -2.09 56.13 15.36
N GLU A 113 -1.79 56.15 16.67
CA GLU A 113 -0.90 55.16 17.31
C GLU A 113 -1.51 53.75 17.23
N VAL A 114 -2.79 53.60 17.57
CA VAL A 114 -3.52 52.33 17.50
C VAL A 114 -3.56 51.78 16.08
N LEU A 115 -3.89 52.63 15.09
CA LEU A 115 -3.95 52.19 13.69
C LEU A 115 -2.56 51.88 13.11
N THR A 116 -1.51 52.56 13.59
CA THR A 116 -0.12 52.23 13.23
C THR A 116 0.26 50.86 13.78
N GLU A 117 -0.10 50.54 15.02
CA GLU A 117 0.11 49.22 15.61
C GLU A 117 -0.64 48.14 14.82
N TYR A 118 -1.92 48.37 14.51
CA TYR A 118 -2.73 47.42 13.73
C TYR A 118 -2.14 47.16 12.33
N THR A 119 -1.83 48.23 11.58
CA THR A 119 -1.23 48.10 10.24
C THR A 119 0.18 47.49 10.28
N THR A 120 0.95 47.73 11.34
CA THR A 120 2.25 47.07 11.57
C THR A 120 2.06 45.58 11.81
N ASN A 121 1.08 45.17 12.62
CA ASN A 121 0.77 43.75 12.86
C ASN A 121 0.35 43.05 11.55
N LEU A 122 -0.52 43.67 10.76
CA LEU A 122 -0.91 43.15 9.43
C LEU A 122 0.28 43.06 8.47
N THR A 123 1.15 44.06 8.46
CA THR A 123 2.35 44.08 7.59
C THR A 123 3.35 43.02 8.03
N THR A 124 3.65 42.92 9.33
CA THR A 124 4.56 41.90 9.88
C THR A 124 4.04 40.51 9.60
N PHE A 125 2.73 40.29 9.70
CA PHE A 125 2.11 39.04 9.30
C PHE A 125 2.32 38.75 7.80
N GLY A 126 2.08 39.74 6.94
CA GLY A 126 2.34 39.64 5.49
C GLY A 126 3.82 39.41 5.12
N GLU A 127 4.75 40.03 5.84
CA GLU A 127 6.20 39.84 5.64
C GLU A 127 6.66 38.45 6.11
N ASN A 128 5.98 37.91 7.12
CA ASN A 128 6.22 36.57 7.63
C ASN A 128 5.43 35.50 6.87
N PHE A 129 4.79 35.82 5.73
CA PHE A 129 4.25 34.80 4.85
C PHE A 129 5.37 33.82 4.50
N PRO A 130 5.28 32.57 4.97
CA PRO A 130 6.42 31.65 5.05
C PRO A 130 6.73 30.96 3.71
N TYR A 131 6.41 31.62 2.62
CA TYR A 131 5.91 31.01 1.41
C TYR A 131 6.33 31.89 0.22
N GLY A 132 7.43 31.54 -0.44
CA GLY A 132 8.03 32.38 -1.47
C GLY A 132 7.14 32.54 -2.72
N ASN A 133 6.95 33.78 -3.18
CA ASN A 133 6.54 34.21 -4.52
C ASN A 133 5.40 33.45 -5.26
N SER A 134 4.58 32.62 -4.61
CA SER A 134 3.48 31.94 -5.31
C SER A 134 2.38 32.94 -5.68
N VAL A 135 1.51 32.57 -6.63
CA VAL A 135 0.36 33.41 -7.01
C VAL A 135 -0.54 33.69 -5.80
N TYR A 136 -0.76 32.69 -4.94
CA TYR A 136 -1.55 32.84 -3.72
C TYR A 136 -0.92 33.85 -2.74
N ASP A 137 0.41 33.81 -2.55
CA ASP A 137 1.11 34.73 -1.65
C ASP A 137 1.03 36.17 -2.18
N GLN A 138 1.21 36.36 -3.50
CA GLN A 138 1.11 37.67 -4.14
C GLN A 138 -0.29 38.27 -3.99
N GLU A 139 -1.35 37.45 -4.09
CA GLU A 139 -2.72 37.90 -3.91
C GLU A 139 -3.02 38.33 -2.46
N ALA A 140 -2.57 37.56 -1.46
CA ALA A 140 -2.78 37.94 -0.06
C ALA A 140 -1.94 39.15 0.35
N ILE A 141 -0.69 39.24 -0.11
CA ILE A 141 0.16 40.42 0.09
C ILE A 141 -0.47 41.64 -0.57
N ALA A 142 -1.04 41.51 -1.77
CA ALA A 142 -1.76 42.59 -2.43
C ALA A 142 -2.98 43.04 -1.61
N ALA A 143 -3.80 42.09 -1.14
CA ALA A 143 -4.96 42.41 -0.29
C ALA A 143 -4.56 43.14 1.00
N LEU A 144 -3.49 42.70 1.69
CA LEU A 144 -2.96 43.36 2.89
C LEU A 144 -2.45 44.78 2.58
N ASN A 145 -1.68 44.94 1.51
CA ASN A 145 -1.14 46.24 1.11
C ASN A 145 -2.25 47.23 0.71
N ASP A 146 -3.26 46.74 -0.01
CA ASP A 146 -4.41 47.53 -0.42
C ASP A 146 -5.25 47.91 0.81
N TYR A 147 -5.43 47.01 1.79
CA TYR A 147 -6.13 47.32 3.03
C TYR A 147 -5.37 48.33 3.90
N ASN A 148 -4.05 48.18 4.04
CA ASN A 148 -3.20 49.15 4.75
C ASN A 148 -3.24 50.53 4.08
N THR A 149 -3.19 50.56 2.75
CA THR A 149 -3.40 51.79 1.97
C THR A 149 -4.81 52.34 2.25
N THR A 150 -5.78 51.46 2.42
CA THR A 150 -7.16 51.84 2.70
C THR A 150 -7.32 52.52 4.07
N ILE A 151 -6.66 52.02 5.10
CA ILE A 151 -6.72 52.66 6.43
C ILE A 151 -6.25 54.12 6.37
N SER A 152 -5.29 54.44 5.50
CA SER A 152 -4.72 55.79 5.38
C SER A 152 -5.69 56.84 4.80
N GLN A 153 -6.68 56.44 3.99
CA GLN A 153 -7.63 57.37 3.36
C GLN A 153 -9.00 57.41 4.05
N LEU A 154 -9.19 56.65 5.14
CA LEU A 154 -10.35 56.79 6.02
C LEU A 154 -10.42 58.19 6.62
N ASN A 155 -11.63 58.70 6.81
CA ASN A 155 -11.83 59.97 7.52
C ASN A 155 -11.67 59.79 9.04
N GLU A 156 -11.59 60.90 9.78
CA GLU A 156 -11.33 60.88 11.24
C GLU A 156 -12.36 60.06 12.05
N LEU A 157 -13.63 60.07 11.65
CA LEU A 157 -14.68 59.30 12.33
C LEU A 157 -14.48 57.80 12.07
N GLU A 158 -14.22 57.43 10.82
CA GLU A 158 -13.97 56.03 10.41
C GLU A 158 -12.70 55.48 11.08
N LYS A 159 -11.64 56.28 11.14
CA LYS A 159 -10.41 55.92 11.86
C LYS A 159 -10.67 55.67 13.33
N ALA A 160 -11.43 56.54 13.99
CA ALA A 160 -11.77 56.37 15.40
C ALA A 160 -12.61 55.10 15.64
N GLN A 161 -13.55 54.79 14.75
CA GLN A 161 -14.36 53.57 14.82
C GLN A 161 -13.50 52.31 14.63
N LEU A 162 -12.63 52.29 13.62
CA LEU A 162 -11.71 51.18 13.36
C LEU A 162 -10.72 51.00 14.52
N ALA A 163 -10.18 52.08 15.10
CA ALA A 163 -9.29 52.00 16.24
C ALA A 163 -9.97 51.38 17.46
N LYS A 164 -11.20 51.80 17.78
CA LYS A 164 -12.00 51.18 18.85
C LYS A 164 -12.26 49.71 18.56
N PHE A 165 -12.61 49.37 17.34
CA PHE A 165 -12.86 47.99 16.97
C PHE A 165 -11.62 47.12 17.10
N TYR A 166 -10.45 47.59 16.62
CA TYR A 166 -9.20 46.88 16.79
C TYR A 166 -8.89 46.66 18.27
N VAL A 167 -8.98 47.68 19.12
CA VAL A 167 -8.73 47.54 20.58
C VAL A 167 -9.75 46.60 21.24
N ALA A 168 -11.02 46.63 20.83
CA ALA A 168 -12.05 45.74 21.38
C ALA A 168 -11.86 44.27 20.98
N ASN A 169 -11.18 44.02 19.85
CA ASN A 169 -11.01 42.70 19.24
C ASN A 169 -9.55 42.32 19.05
N GLU A 170 -8.63 42.97 19.76
CA GLU A 170 -7.19 42.84 19.54
C GLU A 170 -6.76 41.39 19.71
N ASP A 171 -7.21 40.74 20.78
CA ASP A 171 -6.94 39.33 21.04
C ASP A 171 -7.48 38.44 19.91
N LEU A 172 -8.71 38.67 19.44
CA LEU A 172 -9.30 37.88 18.35
C LEU A 172 -8.54 38.06 17.03
N ILE A 173 -8.23 39.30 16.66
CA ILE A 173 -7.50 39.62 15.43
C ILE A 173 -6.08 39.05 15.51
N ASN A 174 -5.39 39.26 16.64
CA ASN A 174 -4.05 38.74 16.85
C ASN A 174 -4.05 37.22 16.92
N ASP A 175 -5.08 36.57 17.47
CA ASP A 175 -5.21 35.12 17.46
C ASP A 175 -5.37 34.63 16.02
N LEU A 176 -6.20 35.25 15.19
CA LEU A 176 -6.34 34.86 13.78
C LEU A 176 -5.04 35.08 12.98
N LEU A 177 -4.37 36.22 13.19
CA LEU A 177 -3.10 36.53 12.52
C LEU A 177 -1.94 35.66 13.01
N ASN A 178 -1.85 35.40 14.31
CA ASN A 178 -0.76 34.62 14.91
C ASN A 178 -1.13 33.16 15.13
N THR A 179 -2.26 32.69 14.61
CA THR A 179 -2.57 31.27 14.57
C THR A 179 -1.46 30.63 13.78
N ASP A 180 -0.56 29.94 14.48
CA ASP A 180 0.41 29.08 13.82
C ASP A 180 -0.41 27.91 13.26
N TYR A 181 -0.78 28.05 11.99
CA TYR A 181 -1.59 27.11 11.23
C TYR A 181 -0.99 25.69 11.23
N LEU A 182 0.28 25.57 11.64
CA LEU A 182 1.06 24.33 11.72
C LEU A 182 1.53 24.03 13.16
N ALA A 183 1.17 24.82 14.17
CA ALA A 183 1.55 24.64 15.58
C ALA A 183 1.26 23.25 16.17
N PRO A 184 0.19 22.52 15.78
CA PRO A 184 0.02 21.14 16.23
C PRO A 184 1.23 20.22 15.90
N LEU A 185 2.16 20.68 15.05
CA LEU A 185 3.25 19.91 14.47
C LEU A 185 4.66 20.44 14.83
N GLU A 186 4.78 21.48 15.68
CA GLU A 186 6.03 22.20 16.06
C GLU A 186 7.14 21.35 16.75
N ASN A 187 6.94 20.04 16.93
CA ASN A 187 8.01 19.17 17.44
C ASN A 187 9.13 18.89 16.41
N ALA A 188 9.00 19.34 15.16
CA ALA A 188 10.05 19.27 14.16
C ALA A 188 10.93 20.55 14.16
N ARG A 189 12.14 20.44 14.72
CA ARG A 189 13.20 21.46 14.71
C ARG A 189 13.47 21.96 13.28
N PHE A 190 13.91 23.23 13.14
CA PHE A 190 14.98 23.77 12.25
C PHE A 190 14.61 25.14 11.66
N GLY A 191 15.49 26.14 11.81
CA GLY A 191 15.35 27.47 11.19
C GLY A 191 16.02 27.54 9.83
N ARG A 192 15.26 27.87 8.78
CA ARG A 192 15.71 28.28 7.43
C ARG A 192 14.56 28.88 6.62
N ASP A 193 14.90 29.72 5.64
CA ASP A 193 13.98 30.50 4.79
C ASP A 193 13.10 29.69 3.79
N ASN A 194 12.86 28.39 4.02
CA ASN A 194 11.90 27.54 3.28
C ASN A 194 11.20 26.53 4.23
N TYR A 195 11.08 26.89 5.52
CA TYR A 195 10.67 26.00 6.61
C TYR A 195 9.38 25.24 6.33
N ILE A 196 8.41 25.87 5.67
CA ILE A 196 7.10 25.28 5.53
C ILE A 196 6.96 24.36 4.32
N ASP A 197 7.56 24.66 3.17
CA ASP A 197 7.56 23.71 2.06
C ASP A 197 8.26 22.41 2.48
N ASP A 198 9.38 22.50 3.21
CA ASP A 198 10.05 21.33 3.79
C ASP A 198 9.18 20.62 4.85
N LEU A 199 8.43 21.37 5.66
CA LEU A 199 7.52 20.82 6.67
C LEU A 199 6.35 20.08 6.01
N ILE A 200 5.66 20.72 5.06
CA ILE A 200 4.56 20.18 4.27
C ILE A 200 5.03 18.92 3.54
N ASN A 201 6.15 19.00 2.79
CA ASN A 201 6.74 17.85 2.09
C ASN A 201 7.14 16.70 3.05
N GLY A 202 7.49 17.03 4.29
CA GLY A 202 7.84 16.06 5.34
C GLY A 202 6.64 15.45 6.07
N MET A 203 5.43 15.99 5.92
CA MET A 203 4.23 15.46 6.57
C MET A 203 3.88 14.08 6.04
N ASN A 204 3.31 13.21 6.86
CA ASN A 204 2.55 12.06 6.36
C ASN A 204 1.12 12.49 5.96
N GLU A 205 0.38 11.56 5.36
CA GLU A 205 -0.95 11.82 4.79
C GLU A 205 -1.96 12.28 5.87
N ASN A 206 -1.93 11.68 7.06
CA ASN A 206 -2.75 12.09 8.20
C ASN A 206 -2.44 13.50 8.69
N GLN A 207 -1.17 13.87 8.75
CA GLN A 207 -0.73 15.20 9.18
C GLN A 207 -1.18 16.28 8.21
N LEU A 208 -1.08 16.03 6.90
CA LEU A 208 -1.60 16.94 5.87
C LEU A 208 -3.10 17.16 6.02
N TYR A 209 -3.86 16.10 6.27
CA TYR A 209 -5.31 16.21 6.44
C TYR A 209 -5.68 17.06 7.66
N VAL A 210 -5.04 16.82 8.82
CA VAL A 210 -5.27 17.62 10.03
C VAL A 210 -4.88 19.08 9.82
N ALA A 211 -3.76 19.34 9.15
CA ALA A 211 -3.35 20.70 8.80
C ALA A 211 -4.38 21.39 7.87
N MET A 212 -4.90 20.67 6.88
CA MET A 212 -5.93 21.19 5.97
C MET A 212 -7.22 21.54 6.73
N GLY A 213 -7.69 20.66 7.61
CA GLY A 213 -8.86 20.93 8.45
C GLY A 213 -8.67 22.15 9.36
N GLY A 214 -7.48 22.31 9.95
CA GLY A 214 -7.14 23.49 10.75
C GLY A 214 -7.12 24.79 9.93
N ALA A 215 -6.54 24.76 8.73
CA ALA A 215 -6.51 25.91 7.84
C ALA A 215 -7.91 26.34 7.37
N ILE A 216 -8.77 25.37 7.02
CA ILE A 216 -10.16 25.62 6.63
C ILE A 216 -10.96 26.19 7.79
N PHE A 217 -10.75 25.70 9.01
CA PHE A 217 -11.40 26.25 10.20
C PHE A 217 -11.06 27.74 10.39
N THR A 218 -9.78 28.13 10.34
CA THR A 218 -9.38 29.53 10.50
C THR A 218 -9.85 30.41 9.34
N PHE A 219 -9.82 29.90 8.11
CA PHE A 219 -10.42 30.55 6.96
C PHE A 219 -11.91 30.80 7.22
N GLY A 220 -12.63 29.76 7.63
CA GLY A 220 -14.06 29.82 7.91
C GLY A 220 -14.42 30.82 9.00
N GLU A 221 -13.70 30.82 10.13
CA GLU A 221 -13.93 31.81 11.19
C GLU A 221 -13.76 33.25 10.66
N SER A 222 -12.70 33.50 9.88
CA SER A 222 -12.44 34.83 9.31
C SER A 222 -13.51 35.25 8.28
N VAL A 223 -13.97 34.32 7.43
CA VAL A 223 -15.05 34.56 6.46
C VAL A 223 -16.35 34.91 7.16
N TRP A 224 -16.74 34.13 8.17
CA TRP A 224 -17.98 34.39 8.90
C TRP A 224 -17.92 35.68 9.72
N LEU A 225 -16.76 36.04 10.27
CA LEU A 225 -16.56 37.34 10.92
C LEU A 225 -16.73 38.50 9.92
N ALA A 226 -16.14 38.39 8.73
CA ALA A 226 -16.28 39.38 7.67
C ALA A 226 -17.75 39.53 7.23
N TYR A 227 -18.44 38.40 7.02
CA TYR A 227 -19.86 38.34 6.70
C TYR A 227 -20.75 38.93 7.80
N GLY A 228 -20.39 38.68 9.06
CA GLY A 228 -21.03 39.27 10.22
C GLY A 228 -20.95 40.79 10.21
N CYS A 229 -19.77 41.33 9.92
CA CYS A 229 -19.55 42.77 9.86
C CYS A 229 -20.35 43.45 8.74
N ILE A 230 -20.52 42.85 7.55
CA ILE A 230 -21.37 43.44 6.50
C ILE A 230 -22.84 43.48 6.90
N THR A 231 -23.33 42.40 7.53
CA THR A 231 -24.72 42.29 8.00
C THR A 231 -25.03 43.34 9.07
N LEU A 232 -24.01 43.73 9.83
CA LEU A 232 -24.08 44.73 10.91
C LEU A 232 -23.69 46.15 10.45
N GLY A 233 -23.45 46.36 9.16
CA GLY A 233 -23.15 47.67 8.59
C GLY A 233 -21.79 48.24 8.99
N GLN A 234 -20.79 47.38 9.20
CA GLN A 234 -19.42 47.74 9.59
C GLN A 234 -18.43 47.48 8.43
N PRO A 235 -18.39 48.34 7.40
CA PRO A 235 -17.67 48.06 6.16
C PRO A 235 -16.16 47.87 6.32
N TRP A 236 -15.50 48.71 7.12
CA TRP A 236 -14.05 48.63 7.32
C TRP A 236 -13.63 47.43 8.17
N ALA A 237 -14.52 46.96 9.07
CA ALA A 237 -14.30 45.75 9.88
C ALA A 237 -14.42 44.51 9.00
N ALA A 238 -15.45 44.50 8.14
CA ALA A 238 -15.63 43.47 7.14
C ALA A 238 -14.42 43.38 6.20
N ALA A 239 -13.91 44.52 5.71
CA ALA A 239 -12.70 44.57 4.89
C ALA A 239 -11.46 44.03 5.62
N GLY A 240 -11.31 44.33 6.93
CA GLY A 240 -10.22 43.81 7.74
C GLY A 240 -10.28 42.28 7.87
N PHE A 241 -11.41 41.73 8.30
CA PHE A 241 -11.58 40.28 8.41
C PHE A 241 -11.57 39.56 7.06
N ALA A 242 -12.08 40.16 5.99
CA ALA A 242 -11.97 39.61 4.65
C ALA A 242 -10.50 39.50 4.24
N THR A 243 -9.68 40.51 4.54
CA THR A 243 -8.23 40.47 4.27
C THR A 243 -7.55 39.37 5.08
N VAL A 244 -7.91 39.16 6.34
CA VAL A 244 -7.41 38.04 7.16
C VAL A 244 -7.87 36.69 6.59
N ALA A 245 -9.12 36.58 6.14
CA ALA A 245 -9.65 35.38 5.50
C ALA A 245 -8.89 35.05 4.21
N LEU A 246 -8.63 36.05 3.37
CA LEU A 246 -7.85 35.90 2.14
C LEU A 246 -6.44 35.41 2.39
N THR A 247 -5.84 35.82 3.52
CA THR A 247 -4.58 35.25 3.98
C THR A 247 -4.72 33.78 4.38
N ALA A 248 -5.70 33.41 5.21
CA ALA A 248 -5.91 32.02 5.62
C ALA A 248 -6.22 31.10 4.42
N TYR A 249 -6.87 31.64 3.39
CA TYR A 249 -7.14 30.95 2.12
C TYR A 249 -5.86 30.52 1.40
N VAL A 250 -4.77 31.31 1.45
CA VAL A 250 -3.48 30.94 0.84
C VAL A 250 -2.94 29.64 1.38
N THR A 251 -2.92 29.49 2.71
CA THR A 251 -2.46 28.28 3.38
C THR A 251 -3.33 27.08 2.98
N THR A 252 -4.64 27.28 2.92
CA THR A 252 -5.59 26.26 2.50
C THR A 252 -5.35 25.80 1.06
N GLY A 253 -5.20 26.73 0.12
CA GLY A 253 -4.93 26.43 -1.30
C GLY A 253 -3.61 25.68 -1.51
N LYS A 254 -2.58 25.95 -0.69
CA LYS A 254 -1.30 25.23 -0.76
C LYS A 254 -1.37 23.82 -0.20
N LEU A 255 -2.00 23.64 0.97
CA LEU A 255 -2.22 22.31 1.54
C LEU A 255 -3.05 21.45 0.58
N MET A 256 -4.07 22.05 -0.05
CA MET A 256 -4.84 21.40 -1.12
C MET A 256 -3.94 21.00 -2.29
N THR A 257 -3.12 21.92 -2.82
CA THR A 257 -2.20 21.65 -3.94
C THR A 257 -1.22 20.52 -3.60
N GLU A 258 -0.72 20.46 -2.36
CA GLU A 258 0.16 19.38 -1.91
C GLU A 258 -0.57 18.05 -1.80
N ILE A 259 -1.77 18.02 -1.21
CA ILE A 259 -2.57 16.80 -1.12
C ILE A 259 -2.84 16.26 -2.53
N GLU A 260 -3.14 17.14 -3.47
CA GLU A 260 -3.31 16.79 -4.88
C GLU A 260 -2.01 16.31 -5.53
N SER A 261 -0.84 16.81 -5.14
CA SER A 261 0.45 16.40 -5.73
C SER A 261 0.84 14.95 -5.39
N ARG A 262 0.37 14.43 -4.25
CA ARG A 262 0.83 13.15 -3.65
C ARG A 262 0.23 11.87 -4.20
N LYS A 263 -0.71 11.96 -5.15
CA LYS A 263 -1.37 10.79 -5.75
C LYS A 263 -1.84 9.75 -4.71
N LEU A 264 -2.57 10.22 -3.71
CA LEU A 264 -3.00 9.44 -2.54
C LEU A 264 -3.84 8.20 -2.87
N LYS A 265 -4.46 8.16 -4.06
CA LYS A 265 -5.33 7.06 -4.46
C LYS A 265 -4.55 6.00 -5.23
N ARG A 266 -4.50 4.79 -4.68
CA ARG A 266 -3.94 3.58 -5.30
C ARG A 266 -5.08 2.71 -5.83
N VAL A 267 -4.97 2.28 -7.09
CA VAL A 267 -6.09 1.65 -7.80
C VAL A 267 -5.75 0.33 -8.48
N ASP A 268 -4.47 0.05 -8.74
CA ASP A 268 -4.05 -1.12 -9.50
C ASP A 268 -2.60 -1.50 -9.19
N ALA A 269 -2.16 -2.67 -9.61
CA ALA A 269 -0.77 -3.12 -9.52
C ALA A 269 -0.28 -3.68 -10.86
N ALA A 270 1.03 -3.68 -11.05
CA ALA A 270 1.68 -4.30 -12.21
C ALA A 270 2.93 -5.06 -11.79
N ILE A 271 3.17 -6.23 -12.39
CA ILE A 271 4.36 -7.05 -12.19
C ILE A 271 5.08 -7.19 -13.53
N ASP A 272 6.36 -6.81 -13.61
CA ASP A 272 7.16 -6.82 -14.85
C ASP A 272 6.47 -6.10 -16.03
N GLY A 273 5.74 -5.02 -15.73
CA GLY A 273 4.97 -4.25 -16.71
C GLY A 273 3.65 -4.90 -17.17
N ILE A 274 3.32 -6.09 -16.66
CA ILE A 274 2.00 -6.70 -16.83
C ILE A 274 1.06 -6.05 -15.82
N ILE A 275 0.09 -5.28 -16.31
CA ILE A 275 -0.96 -4.65 -15.50
C ILE A 275 -1.92 -5.74 -15.01
N SER A 276 -2.38 -5.63 -13.77
CA SER A 276 -3.36 -6.59 -13.26
C SER A 276 -4.61 -6.55 -14.11
N ASP A 277 -5.11 -7.73 -14.45
CA ASP A 277 -6.24 -7.84 -15.34
C ASP A 277 -7.39 -8.49 -14.62
N THR A 278 -8.56 -7.88 -14.73
CA THR A 278 -9.82 -8.58 -14.44
C THR A 278 -10.29 -9.41 -15.64
N GLY A 279 -9.59 -9.38 -16.78
CA GLY A 279 -9.94 -10.14 -17.99
C GLY A 279 -8.85 -10.31 -19.07
N ARG A 280 -8.10 -11.42 -19.00
CA ARG A 280 -7.45 -12.16 -20.12
C ARG A 280 -6.65 -11.33 -21.14
N GLY A 281 -5.68 -10.54 -20.68
CA GLY A 281 -4.55 -10.09 -21.49
C GLY A 281 -3.66 -11.25 -21.94
N SER A 282 -2.96 -11.06 -23.06
CA SER A 282 -2.12 -12.09 -23.73
C SER A 282 -0.78 -12.37 -23.05
N THR A 283 -0.46 -11.69 -21.96
CA THR A 283 0.86 -11.74 -21.29
C THR A 283 0.69 -12.37 -19.91
N MET A 284 1.41 -13.47 -19.65
CA MET A 284 1.36 -14.22 -18.39
C MET A 284 2.72 -14.22 -17.69
N LEU A 285 2.73 -14.32 -16.37
CA LEU A 285 3.95 -14.53 -15.60
C LEU A 285 4.31 -16.03 -15.60
N SER A 286 5.55 -16.36 -15.91
CA SER A 286 6.05 -17.75 -15.84
C SER A 286 6.95 -17.95 -14.63
N PHE A 287 6.79 -19.10 -13.97
CA PHE A 287 7.59 -19.57 -12.83
C PHE A 287 8.04 -21.01 -13.06
N ASN A 288 9.20 -21.38 -12.55
CA ASN A 288 9.61 -22.77 -12.39
C ASN A 288 9.40 -23.15 -10.92
N SER A 289 8.93 -24.37 -10.66
CA SER A 289 8.65 -24.85 -9.31
C SER A 289 9.88 -24.71 -8.42
N GLY A 290 9.72 -24.18 -7.20
CA GLY A 290 10.82 -24.01 -6.23
C GLY A 290 11.81 -22.88 -6.53
N GLU A 291 11.86 -22.37 -7.77
CA GLU A 291 12.81 -21.32 -8.15
C GLU A 291 12.32 -19.92 -7.76
N GLN A 292 13.19 -19.16 -7.09
CA GLN A 292 12.92 -17.76 -6.79
C GLN A 292 13.02 -16.90 -8.05
N LYS A 293 11.98 -16.12 -8.31
CA LYS A 293 11.94 -15.12 -9.38
C LYS A 293 11.88 -13.72 -8.80
N MET A 294 12.77 -12.85 -9.28
CA MET A 294 12.76 -11.41 -8.99
C MET A 294 11.97 -10.68 -10.09
N MET A 295 11.02 -9.84 -9.69
CA MET A 295 10.11 -9.13 -10.60
C MET A 295 9.92 -7.69 -10.14
N ASP A 296 9.75 -6.78 -11.09
CA ASP A 296 9.44 -5.38 -10.80
C ASP A 296 7.97 -5.25 -10.39
N LEU A 297 7.73 -4.85 -9.14
CA LEU A 297 6.37 -4.56 -8.66
C LEU A 297 6.13 -3.05 -8.71
N ASN A 298 5.11 -2.66 -9.47
CA ASN A 298 4.65 -1.28 -9.57
C ASN A 298 3.20 -1.16 -9.10
N ILE A 299 2.83 0.02 -8.62
CA ILE A 299 1.48 0.34 -8.18
C ILE A 299 0.96 1.54 -8.98
N ALA A 300 -0.30 1.48 -9.42
CA ALA A 300 -0.94 2.61 -10.09
C ALA A 300 -1.48 3.59 -9.06
N ALA A 301 -0.94 4.80 -9.08
CA ALA A 301 -1.35 5.90 -8.21
C ALA A 301 -1.93 7.06 -9.04
N ARG A 302 -2.96 7.73 -8.50
CA ARG A 302 -3.56 8.94 -9.07
C ARG A 302 -3.97 9.91 -7.96
N THR A 303 -4.22 11.16 -8.35
CA THR A 303 -4.88 12.15 -7.51
C THR A 303 -6.31 11.73 -7.19
N LEU A 304 -6.85 12.29 -6.10
CA LEU A 304 -8.25 12.12 -5.74
C LEU A 304 -9.14 12.77 -6.80
N ASN A 305 -10.25 12.13 -7.14
CA ASN A 305 -11.25 12.64 -8.07
C ASN A 305 -12.66 12.55 -7.48
N SER A 306 -13.66 13.12 -8.16
CA SER A 306 -15.03 13.17 -7.64
C SER A 306 -15.65 11.79 -7.36
N ASP A 307 -15.15 10.70 -7.98
CA ASP A 307 -15.64 9.35 -7.75
C ASP A 307 -15.19 8.81 -6.38
N ASP A 308 -14.10 9.35 -5.82
CA ASP A 308 -13.57 8.96 -4.50
C ASP A 308 -14.34 9.60 -3.33
N ARG A 309 -15.34 10.43 -3.60
CA ARG A 309 -16.11 11.13 -2.55
C ARG A 309 -16.79 10.20 -1.55
N ASN A 310 -17.19 9.01 -2.01
CA ASN A 310 -17.84 7.99 -1.19
C ASN A 310 -16.88 6.86 -0.80
N ASP A 311 -15.56 7.12 -0.78
CA ASP A 311 -14.58 6.14 -0.37
C ASP A 311 -14.83 5.67 1.08
N SER A 312 -14.52 4.39 1.34
CA SER A 312 -14.60 3.80 2.67
C SER A 312 -13.54 4.31 3.65
N SER A 313 -12.44 4.89 3.17
CA SER A 313 -11.43 5.51 4.01
C SER A 313 -11.99 6.80 4.63
N SER A 314 -12.01 6.86 5.96
CA SER A 314 -12.44 8.04 6.70
C SER A 314 -11.58 9.28 6.39
N ILE A 315 -10.33 9.08 5.96
CA ILE A 315 -9.41 10.16 5.60
C ILE A 315 -9.81 10.73 4.24
N ILE A 316 -10.06 9.88 3.23
CA ILE A 316 -10.51 10.33 1.90
C ILE A 316 -11.90 10.99 2.00
N SER A 317 -12.85 10.37 2.71
CA SER A 317 -14.17 10.97 2.91
C SER A 317 -14.09 12.29 3.69
N GLY A 318 -13.21 12.35 4.69
CA GLY A 318 -12.93 13.54 5.47
C GLY A 318 -12.33 14.67 4.62
N PHE A 319 -11.45 14.35 3.67
CA PHE A 319 -10.91 15.29 2.70
C PHE A 319 -12.02 15.91 1.85
N PHE A 320 -12.95 15.11 1.31
CA PHE A 320 -14.06 15.63 0.52
C PHE A 320 -15.04 16.48 1.33
N THR A 321 -15.22 16.17 2.62
CA THR A 321 -16.02 17.02 3.53
C THR A 321 -15.37 18.39 3.69
N ALA A 322 -14.07 18.42 4.02
CA ALA A 322 -13.33 19.67 4.17
C ALA A 322 -13.26 20.46 2.83
N PHE A 323 -13.17 19.76 1.71
CA PHE A 323 -13.23 20.34 0.38
C PHE A 323 -14.59 20.99 0.06
N ASP A 324 -15.70 20.40 0.50
CA ASP A 324 -17.03 21.01 0.39
C ASP A 324 -17.14 22.25 1.25
N ASP A 325 -16.70 22.17 2.51
CA ASP A 325 -16.69 23.29 3.44
C ASP A 325 -15.89 24.47 2.87
N LEU A 326 -14.73 24.19 2.27
CA LEU A 326 -13.91 25.21 1.61
C LEU A 326 -14.66 25.92 0.48
N ASN A 327 -15.37 25.18 -0.37
CA ASN A 327 -16.15 25.78 -1.46
C ASN A 327 -17.36 26.58 -0.95
N GLU A 328 -18.04 26.14 0.10
CA GLU A 328 -19.08 26.94 0.77
C GLU A 328 -18.51 28.26 1.33
N LEU A 329 -17.30 28.20 1.93
CA LEU A 329 -16.61 29.38 2.42
C LEU A 329 -16.12 30.30 1.29
N ILE A 330 -15.75 29.77 0.13
CA ILE A 330 -15.43 30.55 -1.08
C ILE A 330 -16.66 31.34 -1.54
N ASP A 331 -17.83 30.70 -1.61
CA ASP A 331 -19.08 31.39 -1.94
C ASP A 331 -19.37 32.55 -0.95
N LYS A 332 -19.20 32.28 0.35
CA LYS A 332 -19.48 33.26 1.40
C LYS A 332 -18.47 34.43 1.42
N ILE A 333 -17.19 34.18 1.17
CA ILE A 333 -16.20 35.26 1.06
C ILE A 333 -16.42 36.08 -0.22
N ASN A 334 -16.84 35.45 -1.33
CA ASN A 334 -17.18 36.16 -2.56
C ASN A 334 -18.40 37.06 -2.38
N GLU A 335 -19.44 36.60 -1.67
CA GLU A 335 -20.58 37.45 -1.26
C GLU A 335 -20.10 38.68 -0.48
N THR A 336 -19.14 38.47 0.44
CA THR A 336 -18.55 39.53 1.26
C THR A 336 -17.70 40.49 0.45
N ILE A 337 -16.87 39.97 -0.46
CA ILE A 337 -16.02 40.75 -1.38
C ILE A 337 -16.88 41.63 -2.28
N LEU A 338 -17.94 41.09 -2.88
CA LEU A 338 -18.87 41.85 -3.71
C LEU A 338 -19.47 43.02 -2.93
N TRP A 339 -19.96 42.75 -1.71
CA TRP A 339 -20.50 43.80 -0.86
C TRP A 339 -19.45 44.87 -0.51
N ILE A 340 -18.23 44.46 -0.14
CA ILE A 340 -17.13 45.39 0.17
C ILE A 340 -16.80 46.26 -1.03
N ASN A 341 -16.66 45.66 -2.22
CA ASN A 341 -16.34 46.36 -3.46
C ASN A 341 -17.43 47.39 -3.85
N GLU A 342 -18.69 47.13 -3.50
CA GLU A 342 -19.83 48.02 -3.78
C GLU A 342 -20.02 49.13 -2.72
N ASN A 343 -19.64 48.88 -1.46
CA ASN A 343 -19.94 49.75 -0.32
C ASN A 343 -18.70 50.45 0.25
N THR A 344 -17.52 50.11 -0.26
CA THR A 344 -16.25 50.70 0.14
C THR A 344 -15.44 51.08 -1.11
N TRP A 345 -14.34 51.79 -0.89
CA TRP A 345 -13.38 52.17 -1.93
C TRP A 345 -12.22 51.17 -2.02
N PHE A 346 -12.29 50.10 -1.22
CA PHE A 346 -11.38 48.98 -1.21
C PHE A 346 -11.88 47.95 -2.24
N THR A 347 -10.95 47.37 -3.01
CA THR A 347 -11.29 46.37 -4.02
C THR A 347 -10.54 45.08 -3.72
N LEU A 348 -11.29 44.00 -3.54
CA LEU A 348 -10.80 42.64 -3.40
C LEU A 348 -11.17 41.82 -4.64
N SER A 349 -10.29 40.90 -5.01
CA SER A 349 -10.56 39.92 -6.07
C SER A 349 -11.34 38.74 -5.49
N GLU A 350 -12.43 38.38 -6.14
CA GLU A 350 -13.18 37.13 -5.90
C GLU A 350 -12.27 35.90 -6.06
N LYS A 351 -12.64 34.81 -5.39
CA LYS A 351 -11.92 33.54 -5.41
C LYS A 351 -12.65 32.52 -6.26
N GLU A 352 -11.88 31.80 -7.06
CA GLU A 352 -12.39 30.69 -7.85
C GLU A 352 -12.64 29.48 -6.94
N HIS A 353 -13.71 28.74 -7.25
CA HIS A 353 -13.95 27.45 -6.64
C HIS A 353 -12.78 26.51 -6.91
N VAL A 354 -12.42 25.72 -5.91
CA VAL A 354 -11.42 24.68 -6.06
C VAL A 354 -12.09 23.39 -6.52
N GLY A 355 -11.44 22.64 -7.41
CA GLY A 355 -11.90 21.36 -7.95
C GLY A 355 -10.84 20.29 -7.73
N PRO A 356 -11.19 19.03 -7.42
CA PRO A 356 -10.18 17.98 -7.32
C PRO A 356 -9.51 17.79 -8.68
N ASN A 357 -8.18 17.74 -8.69
CA ASN A 357 -7.43 17.45 -9.90
C ASN A 357 -7.72 16.04 -10.43
N ASN A 358 -8.12 15.93 -11.70
CA ASN A 358 -8.34 14.64 -12.36
C ASN A 358 -7.06 14.18 -13.07
N SER A 359 -6.21 13.39 -12.41
CA SER A 359 -5.06 12.76 -13.04
C SER A 359 -5.37 11.33 -13.50
N THR A 360 -4.85 10.94 -14.66
CA THR A 360 -4.81 9.52 -15.05
C THR A 360 -3.88 8.73 -14.12
N PRO A 361 -4.21 7.48 -13.76
CA PRO A 361 -3.29 6.62 -13.01
C PRO A 361 -1.94 6.48 -13.72
N THR A 362 -0.87 6.55 -12.93
CA THR A 362 0.50 6.29 -13.39
C THR A 362 1.12 5.22 -12.51
N PHE A 363 1.83 4.28 -13.12
CA PHE A 363 2.56 3.25 -12.38
C PHE A 363 3.87 3.80 -11.81
N GLU A 364 4.08 3.57 -10.53
CA GLU A 364 5.31 3.90 -9.80
C GLU A 364 5.87 2.65 -9.12
N SER A 365 7.19 2.58 -8.98
CA SER A 365 7.85 1.45 -8.33
C SER A 365 7.49 1.38 -6.85
N VAL A 366 7.12 0.18 -6.40
CA VAL A 366 6.75 -0.06 -5.01
C VAL A 366 7.96 0.15 -4.10
N THR A 367 7.72 0.74 -2.92
CA THR A 367 8.69 0.84 -1.82
C THR A 367 8.43 -0.26 -0.79
N SER A 368 9.38 -0.55 0.11
CA SER A 368 9.17 -1.54 1.17
C SER A 368 7.93 -1.25 2.04
N ASN A 369 7.65 0.03 2.32
CA ASN A 369 6.46 0.43 3.08
C ASN A 369 5.18 0.13 2.30
N THR A 370 5.18 0.33 0.98
CA THR A 370 4.04 0.03 0.13
C THR A 370 3.86 -1.48 -0.03
N PHE A 371 4.95 -2.23 -0.16
CA PHE A 371 4.92 -3.70 -0.24
C PHE A 371 4.25 -4.35 0.97
N ASN A 372 4.44 -3.79 2.17
CA ASN A 372 3.81 -4.30 3.39
C ASN A 372 2.26 -4.26 3.35
N GLY A 373 1.67 -3.48 2.45
CA GLY A 373 0.22 -3.47 2.22
C GLY A 373 -0.27 -4.57 1.29
N PHE A 374 0.62 -5.29 0.60
CA PHE A 374 0.26 -6.38 -0.30
C PHE A 374 0.15 -7.73 0.41
N SER A 375 -0.77 -8.56 -0.07
CA SER A 375 -0.84 -9.98 0.24
C SER A 375 -1.13 -10.74 -1.06
N PHE A 376 -0.49 -11.90 -1.24
CA PHE A 376 -0.56 -12.68 -2.47
C PHE A 376 -1.07 -14.10 -2.18
N SER A 377 -1.75 -14.69 -3.15
CA SER A 377 -2.22 -16.08 -3.11
C SER A 377 -2.34 -16.65 -4.52
N VAL A 378 -2.31 -17.97 -4.66
CA VAL A 378 -2.56 -18.66 -5.92
C VAL A 378 -3.95 -19.32 -5.89
N SER A 379 -4.61 -19.42 -7.05
CA SER A 379 -5.99 -19.94 -7.14
C SER A 379 -6.10 -21.44 -7.40
N HIS A 380 -5.00 -22.12 -7.74
CA HIS A 380 -4.97 -23.55 -8.05
C HIS A 380 -4.60 -24.38 -6.81
N ASN A 381 -5.27 -25.52 -6.60
CA ASN A 381 -5.07 -26.35 -5.41
C ASN A 381 -3.68 -27.02 -5.37
N ASP A 382 -3.13 -27.35 -6.55
CA ASP A 382 -1.82 -28.00 -6.67
C ASP A 382 -0.65 -26.99 -6.72
N LEU A 383 -0.92 -25.70 -6.45
CA LEU A 383 0.11 -24.67 -6.37
C LEU A 383 0.14 -24.06 -4.97
N SER A 384 1.34 -23.70 -4.51
CA SER A 384 1.49 -22.94 -3.26
C SER A 384 2.61 -21.90 -3.38
N ILE A 385 2.47 -20.77 -2.69
CA ILE A 385 3.55 -19.77 -2.61
C ILE A 385 4.50 -20.22 -1.49
N ASN A 386 5.68 -20.69 -1.88
CA ASN A 386 6.70 -21.18 -0.96
C ASN A 386 7.40 -20.03 -0.24
N SER A 387 7.80 -19.02 -1.00
CA SER A 387 8.42 -17.81 -0.44
C SER A 387 7.95 -16.55 -1.15
N ILE A 388 7.85 -15.48 -0.37
CA ILE A 388 7.58 -14.14 -0.87
C ILE A 388 8.35 -13.12 -0.02
N SER A 389 9.12 -12.25 -0.66
CA SER A 389 9.83 -11.14 -0.02
C SER A 389 9.92 -9.93 -0.95
N PHE A 390 10.43 -8.82 -0.43
CA PHE A 390 10.68 -7.62 -1.22
C PHE A 390 12.10 -7.13 -0.94
N GLU A 391 12.96 -7.27 -1.94
CA GLU A 391 14.40 -7.05 -1.84
C GLU A 391 14.89 -6.24 -3.04
N ASN A 392 15.81 -5.29 -2.82
CA ASN A 392 16.35 -4.43 -3.88
C ASN A 392 15.28 -3.72 -4.74
N ASN A 393 14.15 -3.32 -4.13
CA ASN A 393 12.97 -2.75 -4.79
C ASN A 393 12.25 -3.69 -5.78
N GLN A 394 12.40 -5.00 -5.61
CA GLN A 394 11.77 -6.02 -6.44
C GLN A 394 11.00 -7.03 -5.58
N LEU A 395 9.92 -7.56 -6.13
CA LEU A 395 9.18 -8.69 -5.58
C LEU A 395 9.99 -9.96 -5.85
N VAL A 396 10.33 -10.70 -4.79
CA VAL A 396 10.96 -12.02 -4.90
C VAL A 396 9.91 -13.05 -4.53
N MET A 397 9.63 -14.00 -5.42
CA MET A 397 8.59 -15.00 -5.22
C MET A 397 9.04 -16.37 -5.75
N ALA A 398 8.78 -17.42 -4.97
CA ALA A 398 8.85 -18.81 -5.43
C ALA A 398 7.47 -19.46 -5.28
N ILE A 399 7.05 -20.20 -6.30
CA ILE A 399 5.80 -20.94 -6.34
C ILE A 399 6.15 -22.41 -6.54
N ASP A 400 5.58 -23.29 -5.73
CA ASP A 400 5.80 -24.73 -5.81
C ASP A 400 4.58 -25.41 -6.44
N VAL A 401 4.85 -26.43 -7.26
CA VAL A 401 3.88 -27.43 -7.70
C VAL A 401 3.86 -28.55 -6.65
N SER A 402 2.66 -28.98 -6.25
CA SER A 402 2.50 -30.10 -5.32
C SER A 402 3.10 -31.39 -5.88
N GLU A 403 3.76 -32.19 -5.03
CA GLU A 403 4.30 -33.51 -5.40
C GLU A 403 3.22 -34.47 -5.95
N ASP A 404 1.96 -34.30 -5.53
CA ASP A 404 0.82 -35.10 -6.01
C ASP A 404 0.25 -34.60 -7.36
N ALA A 405 0.80 -33.52 -7.93
CA ALA A 405 0.31 -32.96 -9.18
C ALA A 405 0.68 -33.85 -10.38
N ASN A 406 -0.31 -34.24 -11.17
CA ASN A 406 -0.10 -35.06 -12.37
C ASN A 406 0.18 -34.18 -13.59
N VAL A 407 1.38 -33.60 -13.67
CA VAL A 407 1.84 -32.69 -14.75
C VAL A 407 3.15 -33.23 -15.32
N GLY A 408 3.20 -33.44 -16.65
CA GLY A 408 4.44 -33.89 -17.31
C GLY A 408 5.55 -32.83 -17.29
N GLU A 409 6.81 -33.23 -17.52
CA GLU A 409 7.99 -32.34 -17.44
C GLU A 409 7.93 -31.13 -18.39
N ASP A 410 7.31 -31.27 -19.56
CA ASP A 410 7.11 -30.18 -20.53
C ASP A 410 5.73 -29.48 -20.39
N GLU A 411 4.92 -29.90 -19.43
CA GLU A 411 3.59 -29.33 -19.17
C GLU A 411 3.66 -28.25 -18.08
N PHE A 412 2.62 -27.41 -18.02
CA PHE A 412 2.53 -26.34 -17.03
C PHE A 412 1.11 -26.27 -16.46
N ILE A 413 1.02 -25.79 -15.23
CA ILE A 413 -0.26 -25.45 -14.60
C ILE A 413 -0.57 -23.97 -14.90
N GLU A 414 -1.66 -23.71 -15.62
CA GLU A 414 -2.23 -22.35 -15.74
C GLU A 414 -3.04 -22.01 -14.49
N SER A 415 -2.76 -20.85 -13.90
CA SER A 415 -3.41 -20.41 -12.66
C SER A 415 -3.53 -18.88 -12.61
N THR A 416 -4.02 -18.35 -11.50
CA THR A 416 -3.97 -16.91 -11.19
C THR A 416 -3.21 -16.65 -9.90
N LEU A 417 -2.30 -15.69 -9.95
CA LEU A 417 -1.70 -15.05 -8.78
C LEU A 417 -2.63 -13.90 -8.38
N ASN A 418 -3.44 -14.12 -7.35
CA ASN A 418 -4.30 -13.10 -6.79
C ASN A 418 -3.50 -12.24 -5.81
N TYR A 419 -3.85 -10.95 -5.73
CA TYR A 419 -3.35 -10.07 -4.69
C TYR A 419 -4.46 -9.23 -4.07
N SER A 420 -4.25 -8.84 -2.83
CA SER A 420 -4.99 -7.78 -2.16
C SER A 420 -4.00 -6.73 -1.68
N TYR A 421 -4.38 -5.47 -1.85
CA TYR A 421 -3.67 -4.32 -1.32
C TYR A 421 -4.52 -3.62 -0.27
N ASN A 422 -3.94 -3.31 0.88
CA ASN A 422 -4.62 -2.58 1.94
C ASN A 422 -3.65 -1.68 2.72
N ASP A 423 -3.93 -0.39 2.78
CA ASP A 423 -3.27 0.59 3.65
C ASP A 423 -4.32 1.44 4.40
N GLU A 424 -3.93 2.60 4.94
CA GLU A 424 -4.85 3.51 5.65
C GLU A 424 -5.83 4.28 4.74
N LEU A 425 -5.53 4.40 3.45
CA LEU A 425 -6.30 5.16 2.45
C LEU A 425 -6.98 4.29 1.39
N ASN A 426 -6.44 3.11 1.10
CA ASN A 426 -6.71 2.36 -0.10
C ASN A 426 -6.93 0.89 0.22
N SER A 427 -7.93 0.32 -0.43
CA SER A 427 -8.18 -1.11 -0.44
C SER A 427 -8.60 -1.53 -1.84
N PHE A 428 -7.85 -2.44 -2.47
CA PHE A 428 -8.20 -3.00 -3.77
C PHE A 428 -7.62 -4.40 -3.93
N ASN A 429 -8.13 -5.15 -4.91
CA ASN A 429 -7.66 -6.48 -5.24
C ASN A 429 -7.53 -6.63 -6.76
N GLY A 430 -6.77 -7.62 -7.17
CA GLY A 430 -6.59 -7.95 -8.57
C GLY A 430 -5.93 -9.30 -8.74
N SER A 431 -5.60 -9.64 -9.97
CA SER A 431 -4.98 -10.91 -10.30
C SER A 431 -4.08 -10.81 -11.53
N PHE A 432 -3.06 -11.66 -11.57
CA PHE A 432 -2.20 -11.87 -12.71
C PHE A 432 -2.34 -13.32 -13.19
N PRO A 433 -2.50 -13.57 -14.50
CA PRO A 433 -2.44 -14.93 -15.02
C PRO A 433 -0.99 -15.45 -14.94
N ILE A 434 -0.83 -16.69 -14.47
CA ILE A 434 0.48 -17.32 -14.28
C ILE A 434 0.55 -18.70 -14.93
N ARG A 435 1.77 -19.13 -15.25
CA ARG A 435 2.14 -20.50 -15.60
C ARG A 435 3.26 -20.97 -14.70
N VAL A 436 3.11 -22.18 -14.17
CA VAL A 436 4.13 -22.80 -13.31
C VAL A 436 4.54 -24.12 -13.94
N TYR A 437 5.83 -24.24 -14.26
CA TYR A 437 6.44 -25.46 -14.76
C TYR A 437 6.90 -26.32 -13.56
N PRO A 438 6.73 -27.65 -13.59
CA PRO A 438 7.27 -28.53 -12.55
C PRO A 438 8.80 -28.41 -12.50
N GLU A 439 9.40 -28.82 -11.38
CA GLU A 439 10.86 -28.85 -11.26
C GLU A 439 11.43 -29.84 -12.29
N GLU A 440 12.49 -29.46 -13.00
CA GLU A 440 13.22 -30.41 -13.84
C GLU A 440 13.78 -31.50 -12.94
N ILE A 441 13.28 -32.73 -13.09
CA ILE A 441 13.78 -33.88 -12.36
C ILE A 441 15.20 -34.19 -12.86
N ASN A 442 16.21 -33.78 -12.08
CA ASN A 442 17.60 -34.06 -12.38
C ASN A 442 18.10 -35.20 -11.48
N ILE A 443 18.02 -36.44 -11.97
CA ILE A 443 18.65 -37.58 -11.30
C ILE A 443 20.15 -37.53 -11.57
N ASP A 444 20.93 -37.24 -10.53
CA ASP A 444 22.38 -37.27 -10.60
C ASP A 444 22.90 -38.72 -10.76
N LEU A 445 23.23 -39.09 -12.00
CA LEU A 445 23.82 -40.40 -12.31
C LEU A 445 25.32 -40.50 -11.97
N SER A 446 25.96 -39.45 -11.44
CA SER A 446 27.39 -39.52 -11.10
C SER A 446 27.67 -40.49 -9.94
N GLY A 447 28.86 -41.08 -9.93
CA GLY A 447 29.31 -42.02 -8.88
C GLY A 447 29.23 -43.49 -9.28
N ASN A 448 29.54 -44.36 -8.31
CA ASN A 448 29.48 -45.82 -8.47
C ASN A 448 28.07 -46.31 -8.14
N TRP A 449 27.55 -47.17 -9.01
CA TRP A 449 26.25 -47.80 -8.89
C TRP A 449 26.42 -49.31 -8.79
N ILE A 450 25.51 -49.94 -8.06
CA ILE A 450 25.39 -51.39 -7.93
C ILE A 450 24.07 -51.80 -8.57
N MET A 451 24.15 -52.70 -9.55
CA MET A 451 23.01 -53.40 -10.13
C MET A 451 22.93 -54.79 -9.51
N GLU A 452 21.81 -55.09 -8.88
CA GLU A 452 21.47 -56.38 -8.29
C GLU A 452 20.40 -57.06 -9.14
N ILE A 453 20.72 -58.23 -9.70
CA ILE A 453 19.79 -59.04 -10.50
C ILE A 453 19.38 -60.25 -9.66
N SER A 454 18.07 -60.45 -9.50
CA SER A 454 17.48 -61.59 -8.77
C SER A 454 16.93 -62.64 -9.73
N GLY A 455 17.46 -63.88 -9.68
CA GLY A 455 17.06 -65.02 -10.54
C GLY A 455 18.26 -65.61 -11.30
N GLY A 456 18.40 -66.94 -11.34
CA GLY A 456 19.63 -67.60 -11.83
C GLY A 456 19.83 -67.62 -13.36
N TYR A 457 21.10 -67.38 -13.75
CA TYR A 457 21.79 -67.50 -15.05
C TYR A 457 21.42 -66.54 -16.18
N LEU A 458 22.34 -66.08 -17.05
CA LEU A 458 23.71 -66.54 -17.43
C LEU A 458 24.85 -65.59 -16.98
N PHE A 459 24.51 -64.48 -16.32
CA PHE A 459 25.48 -63.44 -15.95
C PHE A 459 25.97 -63.53 -14.49
N GLY A 460 25.50 -64.52 -13.74
CA GLY A 460 25.98 -64.84 -12.41
C GLY A 460 25.10 -65.91 -11.77
N THR A 461 25.77 -66.89 -11.17
CA THR A 461 25.26 -67.97 -10.32
C THR A 461 24.84 -69.25 -11.04
N TYR A 462 25.61 -70.31 -10.75
CA TYR A 462 25.01 -71.60 -10.45
C TYR A 462 24.30 -71.45 -9.09
N ASP A 463 22.99 -71.74 -9.01
CA ASP A 463 22.18 -71.92 -7.77
C ASP A 463 21.21 -70.79 -7.29
N ASP A 464 20.54 -70.03 -8.19
CA ASP A 464 19.45 -69.06 -7.86
C ASP A 464 19.86 -67.87 -6.95
N GLU A 465 21.13 -67.46 -7.00
CA GLU A 465 21.65 -66.40 -6.13
C GLU A 465 21.73 -65.05 -6.87
N ALA A 466 21.75 -63.95 -6.12
CA ALA A 466 21.82 -62.62 -6.73
C ALA A 466 23.25 -62.28 -7.18
N ALA A 467 23.35 -61.66 -8.35
CA ALA A 467 24.60 -61.15 -8.90
C ALA A 467 24.67 -59.63 -8.73
N LEU A 468 25.83 -59.13 -8.29
CA LEU A 468 26.07 -57.69 -8.10
C LEU A 468 27.07 -57.17 -9.15
N TYR A 469 26.63 -56.20 -9.94
CA TYR A 469 27.45 -55.50 -10.93
C TYR A 469 27.73 -54.09 -10.45
N ARG A 470 29.00 -53.75 -10.30
CA ARG A 470 29.42 -52.38 -10.01
C ARG A 470 29.76 -51.66 -11.29
N PHE A 471 29.21 -50.47 -11.49
CA PHE A 471 29.44 -49.70 -12.70
C PHE A 471 29.35 -48.18 -12.46
N GLU A 472 29.84 -47.42 -13.43
CA GLU A 472 29.73 -45.96 -13.48
C GLU A 472 29.05 -45.55 -14.80
N PHE A 473 28.17 -44.54 -14.73
CA PHE A 473 27.61 -43.89 -15.90
C PHE A 473 28.63 -42.91 -16.50
N ASN A 474 28.86 -43.02 -17.81
CA ASN A 474 29.55 -42.01 -18.62
C ASN A 474 28.53 -41.26 -19.49
N ALA A 475 28.96 -40.21 -20.20
CA ALA A 475 28.06 -39.33 -20.96
C ALA A 475 27.03 -40.01 -21.90
N SER A 476 27.26 -41.25 -22.34
CA SER A 476 26.28 -42.03 -23.12
C SER A 476 26.50 -43.55 -23.04
N SER A 477 27.23 -44.04 -22.04
CA SER A 477 27.57 -45.47 -21.91
C SER A 477 27.85 -45.84 -20.47
N ILE A 478 27.91 -47.13 -20.18
CA ILE A 478 28.19 -47.67 -18.85
C ILE A 478 29.59 -48.31 -18.85
N THR A 479 30.36 -48.11 -17.79
CA THR A 479 31.63 -48.82 -17.54
C THR A 479 31.50 -49.70 -16.31
N PHE A 480 31.65 -51.01 -16.50
CA PHE A 480 31.65 -51.97 -15.39
C PHE A 480 33.02 -52.01 -14.70
N ASN A 481 33.00 -51.83 -13.38
CA ASN A 481 34.17 -51.78 -12.53
C ASN A 481 34.47 -53.14 -11.88
N GLN A 482 33.42 -53.90 -11.52
CA GLN A 482 33.56 -55.15 -10.78
C GLN A 482 32.27 -56.00 -10.87
N VAL A 483 32.41 -57.32 -10.82
CA VAL A 483 31.29 -58.25 -10.55
C VAL A 483 31.60 -59.05 -9.30
N THR A 484 30.59 -59.18 -8.43
CA THR A 484 30.66 -60.02 -7.23
C THR A 484 29.45 -60.94 -7.19
N ILE A 485 29.72 -62.24 -7.08
CA ILE A 485 28.70 -63.25 -6.83
C ILE A 485 28.63 -63.49 -5.31
N LEU A 486 27.43 -63.35 -4.72
CA LEU A 486 27.28 -63.19 -3.28
C LEU A 486 27.56 -64.46 -2.45
N SER A 487 27.55 -65.64 -3.06
CA SER A 487 27.54 -66.93 -2.35
C SER A 487 28.88 -67.66 -2.31
N ASP A 488 29.70 -67.48 -3.34
CA ASP A 488 31.01 -68.10 -3.48
C ASP A 488 32.15 -67.12 -3.11
N GLY A 489 31.83 -65.84 -2.92
CA GLY A 489 32.82 -64.78 -2.67
C GLY A 489 33.75 -64.56 -3.87
N TYR A 490 33.33 -65.03 -5.05
CA TYR A 490 34.10 -64.92 -6.28
C TYR A 490 33.99 -63.49 -6.82
N GLN A 491 35.15 -62.89 -7.09
CA GLN A 491 35.29 -61.55 -7.66
C GLN A 491 36.10 -61.65 -8.94
N GLU A 492 35.49 -61.27 -10.06
CA GLU A 492 36.21 -61.05 -11.31
C GLU A 492 36.56 -59.57 -11.47
N GLY A 493 37.70 -59.29 -12.09
CA GLY A 493 38.05 -57.93 -12.48
C GLY A 493 37.14 -57.46 -13.61
N GLY A 494 36.49 -56.31 -13.47
CA GLY A 494 35.51 -55.80 -14.44
C GLY A 494 36.02 -55.59 -15.87
N ASN A 495 37.35 -55.61 -16.09
CA ASN A 495 37.97 -55.48 -17.41
C ASN A 495 37.61 -56.62 -18.38
N GLU A 496 37.46 -57.86 -17.89
CA GLU A 496 37.15 -59.01 -18.75
C GLU A 496 35.68 -58.97 -19.19
N LEU A 497 34.77 -58.63 -18.27
CA LEU A 497 33.36 -58.38 -18.59
C LEU A 497 33.15 -57.20 -19.54
N ASN A 498 33.78 -56.06 -19.29
CA ASN A 498 33.66 -54.90 -20.18
C ASN A 498 34.17 -55.22 -21.61
N SER A 499 35.14 -56.13 -21.73
CA SER A 499 35.64 -56.57 -23.04
C SER A 499 34.69 -57.53 -23.79
N ALA A 500 33.75 -58.16 -23.08
CA ALA A 500 32.75 -59.05 -23.66
C ALA A 500 31.57 -58.28 -24.28
N PHE A 501 31.30 -57.06 -23.82
CA PHE A 501 30.22 -56.24 -24.35
C PHE A 501 30.64 -55.46 -25.60
N SER A 502 29.88 -55.61 -26.67
CA SER A 502 30.00 -54.86 -27.92
C SER A 502 29.11 -53.61 -27.96
N ASN A 503 28.05 -53.55 -27.12
CA ASN A 503 27.20 -52.38 -26.92
C ASN A 503 26.86 -52.23 -25.43
N ASN A 504 27.00 -51.02 -24.90
CA ASN A 504 26.67 -50.62 -23.53
C ASN A 504 26.06 -49.21 -23.56
N ALA A 505 24.78 -49.10 -23.89
CA ALA A 505 24.08 -47.82 -24.01
C ALA A 505 23.02 -47.68 -22.92
N TYR A 506 22.67 -46.44 -22.58
CA TYR A 506 21.53 -46.16 -21.71
C TYR A 506 20.82 -44.88 -22.15
N THR A 507 19.55 -44.78 -21.78
CA THR A 507 18.72 -43.58 -21.89
C THR A 507 18.02 -43.33 -20.56
N LEU A 508 18.02 -42.08 -20.10
CA LEU A 508 17.26 -41.64 -18.93
C LEU A 508 16.22 -40.61 -19.41
N GLU A 509 14.93 -40.93 -19.27
CA GLU A 509 13.80 -40.04 -19.56
C GLU A 509 12.98 -39.85 -18.28
N GLY A 510 13.09 -38.68 -17.67
CA GLY A 510 12.55 -38.38 -16.34
C GLY A 510 13.04 -39.37 -15.29
N THR A 511 12.14 -40.22 -14.77
CA THR A 511 12.47 -41.26 -13.79
C THR A 511 12.76 -42.64 -14.40
N GLN A 512 12.63 -42.80 -15.72
CA GLN A 512 12.81 -44.09 -16.39
C GLN A 512 14.23 -44.25 -16.93
N LEU A 513 14.91 -45.31 -16.50
CA LEU A 513 16.23 -45.69 -16.99
C LEU A 513 16.10 -46.97 -17.81
N SER A 514 16.44 -46.86 -19.09
CA SER A 514 16.57 -47.98 -20.03
C SER A 514 18.05 -48.22 -20.35
N MET A 515 18.51 -49.47 -20.27
CA MET A 515 19.89 -49.84 -20.62
C MET A 515 19.91 -51.03 -21.56
N ASP A 516 20.73 -50.93 -22.61
CA ASP A 516 20.92 -51.99 -23.59
C ASP A 516 22.36 -52.47 -23.55
N PHE A 517 22.52 -53.76 -23.28
CA PHE A 517 23.79 -54.46 -23.33
C PHE A 517 23.74 -55.52 -24.43
N SER A 518 24.80 -55.63 -25.22
CA SER A 518 24.99 -56.78 -26.09
C SER A 518 26.45 -57.16 -26.15
N GLY A 519 26.74 -58.43 -26.36
CA GLY A 519 28.11 -58.90 -26.41
C GLY A 519 28.23 -60.29 -26.99
N ASP A 520 29.46 -60.64 -27.31
CA ASP A 520 29.84 -61.98 -27.75
C ASP A 520 30.75 -62.57 -26.69
N SER A 521 30.47 -63.79 -26.28
CA SER A 521 31.30 -64.52 -25.32
C SER A 521 31.50 -65.95 -25.78
N ALA A 522 32.58 -66.57 -25.30
CA ALA A 522 32.91 -67.94 -25.58
C ALA A 522 32.88 -68.72 -24.26
N ILE A 523 32.01 -69.73 -24.18
CA ILE A 523 32.07 -70.72 -23.11
C ILE A 523 32.86 -71.93 -23.60
N THR A 524 33.59 -72.56 -22.67
CA THR A 524 34.31 -73.81 -22.94
C THR A 524 33.80 -74.92 -22.01
N PRO A 525 32.56 -75.41 -22.18
CA PRO A 525 32.05 -76.51 -21.37
C PRO A 525 32.83 -77.80 -21.64
N SER A 526 33.16 -78.51 -20.56
CA SER A 526 33.70 -79.87 -20.63
C SER A 526 32.55 -80.87 -20.64
N CYS A 527 32.45 -81.71 -21.67
CA CYS A 527 31.52 -82.83 -21.72
C CYS A 527 32.26 -84.15 -21.51
N TYR A 528 31.68 -85.04 -20.71
CA TYR A 528 32.18 -86.41 -20.62
C TYR A 528 31.76 -87.21 -21.86
N ASN A 529 32.73 -87.60 -22.68
CA ASN A 529 32.49 -88.41 -23.87
C ASN A 529 32.49 -89.88 -23.48
N SER A 530 31.31 -90.51 -23.49
CA SER A 530 31.14 -91.91 -23.09
C SER A 530 31.85 -92.91 -24.01
N ASP A 531 32.19 -92.51 -25.24
CA ASP A 531 32.87 -93.38 -26.20
C ASP A 531 34.39 -93.39 -25.99
N THR A 532 34.97 -92.30 -25.50
CA THR A 532 36.41 -92.16 -25.22
C THR A 532 36.77 -92.30 -23.74
N GLU A 533 35.77 -92.29 -22.85
CA GLU A 533 35.92 -92.23 -21.38
C GLU A 533 36.72 -91.01 -20.87
N GLU A 534 36.85 -89.96 -21.69
CA GLU A 534 37.57 -88.72 -21.39
C GLU A 534 36.62 -87.51 -21.34
N TRP A 535 37.03 -86.47 -20.61
CA TRP A 535 36.37 -85.16 -20.68
C TRP A 535 36.94 -84.39 -21.87
N GLU A 536 36.05 -83.96 -22.75
CA GLU A 536 36.38 -83.17 -23.93
C GLU A 536 35.83 -81.76 -23.74
N ASP A 537 36.69 -80.77 -23.97
CA ASP A 537 36.34 -79.36 -23.92
C ASP A 537 35.79 -78.93 -25.27
N TYR A 538 34.59 -78.37 -25.27
CA TYR A 538 33.95 -77.83 -26.46
C TYR A 538 33.93 -76.31 -26.33
N SER A 539 34.39 -75.58 -27.34
CA SER A 539 34.25 -74.13 -27.37
C SER A 539 32.99 -73.76 -28.14
N ARG A 540 32.15 -72.91 -27.55
CA ARG A 540 30.97 -72.35 -28.19
C ARG A 540 30.94 -70.85 -27.97
N ASP A 541 30.80 -70.14 -29.07
CA ASP A 541 30.53 -68.71 -29.06
C ASP A 541 29.01 -68.50 -28.95
N PHE A 542 28.60 -67.50 -28.18
CA PHE A 542 27.22 -67.07 -28.08
C PHE A 542 27.14 -65.55 -28.07
N THR A 543 26.05 -65.03 -28.64
CA THR A 543 25.69 -63.63 -28.54
C THR A 543 24.60 -63.49 -27.50
N PHE A 544 24.76 -62.52 -26.61
CA PHE A 544 23.76 -62.20 -25.59
C PHE A 544 23.28 -60.76 -25.77
N ILE A 545 22.01 -60.53 -25.44
CA ILE A 545 21.38 -59.22 -25.43
C ILE A 545 20.62 -59.09 -24.10
N PHE A 546 20.87 -57.99 -23.39
CA PHE A 546 20.16 -57.62 -22.16
C PHE A 546 19.52 -56.25 -22.36
N THR A 547 18.22 -56.16 -22.10
CA THR A 547 17.51 -54.88 -22.02
C THR A 547 16.97 -54.71 -20.61
N VAL A 548 17.44 -53.67 -19.92
CA VAL A 548 17.03 -53.30 -18.57
C VAL A 548 16.06 -52.13 -18.65
N GLU A 549 14.91 -52.25 -18.01
CA GLU A 549 13.89 -51.20 -17.90
C GLU A 549 13.57 -50.96 -16.43
N THR A 550 13.82 -49.75 -15.94
CA THR A 550 13.69 -49.42 -14.51
C THR A 550 13.08 -48.05 -14.27
N GLN A 551 12.54 -47.85 -13.06
CA GLN A 551 12.01 -46.58 -12.58
C GLN A 551 12.70 -46.16 -11.28
N TYR A 552 13.13 -44.90 -11.21
CA TYR A 552 13.74 -44.30 -10.03
C TYR A 552 12.71 -43.99 -8.95
N ASN A 553 13.03 -44.36 -7.72
CA ASN A 553 12.26 -44.06 -6.53
C ASN A 553 13.07 -43.11 -5.65
N PHE A 554 12.58 -41.86 -5.51
CA PHE A 554 13.23 -40.80 -4.73
C PHE A 554 13.29 -41.08 -3.23
N ASP A 555 12.33 -41.82 -2.66
CA ASP A 555 12.33 -42.15 -1.22
C ASP A 555 13.46 -43.12 -0.87
N THR A 556 13.75 -44.03 -1.79
CA THR A 556 14.78 -45.07 -1.59
C THR A 556 16.11 -44.74 -2.26
N GLU A 557 16.13 -43.75 -3.15
CA GLU A 557 17.27 -43.43 -4.03
C GLU A 557 17.73 -44.64 -4.87
N MET A 558 16.77 -45.41 -5.40
CA MET A 558 17.04 -46.63 -6.18
C MET A 558 16.20 -46.69 -7.45
N PHE A 559 16.76 -47.25 -8.51
CA PHE A 559 15.97 -47.76 -9.63
C PHE A 559 15.49 -49.18 -9.35
N THR A 560 14.25 -49.48 -9.71
CA THR A 560 13.71 -50.84 -9.64
C THR A 560 12.99 -51.18 -10.95
N GLY A 561 13.06 -52.44 -11.38
CA GLY A 561 12.38 -52.84 -12.61
C GLY A 561 12.70 -54.26 -13.03
N THR A 562 12.88 -54.46 -14.33
CA THR A 562 13.14 -55.77 -14.92
C THR A 562 14.32 -55.75 -15.89
N VAL A 563 15.04 -56.87 -15.97
CA VAL A 563 15.97 -57.17 -17.06
C VAL A 563 15.37 -58.26 -17.93
N ASN A 564 15.39 -58.07 -19.25
CA ASN A 564 15.03 -59.07 -20.24
C ASN A 564 16.31 -59.59 -20.90
N GLU A 565 16.47 -60.89 -20.93
CA GLU A 565 17.68 -61.56 -21.41
C GLU A 565 17.36 -62.43 -22.62
N ILE A 566 18.10 -62.25 -23.72
CA ILE A 566 18.00 -63.09 -24.92
C ILE A 566 19.38 -63.64 -25.23
N ILE A 567 19.48 -64.96 -25.37
CA ILE A 567 20.75 -65.64 -25.69
C ILE A 567 20.57 -66.47 -26.95
N ASP A 568 21.41 -66.18 -27.94
CA ASP A 568 21.46 -66.88 -29.22
C ASP A 568 22.77 -67.68 -29.32
N TYR A 569 22.64 -69.01 -29.36
CA TYR A 569 23.75 -69.96 -29.47
C TYR A 569 24.12 -70.26 -30.94
N SER A 570 24.01 -69.26 -31.84
CA SER A 570 23.99 -69.45 -33.30
C SER A 570 25.30 -69.92 -33.95
N THR A 571 26.45 -69.93 -33.26
CA THR A 571 27.73 -70.33 -33.85
C THR A 571 28.59 -71.21 -32.95
N GLY A 572 28.78 -72.48 -33.32
CA GLY A 572 29.70 -73.39 -32.64
C GLY A 572 29.47 -74.86 -32.99
N GLU A 573 30.34 -75.74 -32.51
CA GLU A 573 30.09 -77.17 -32.60
C GLU A 573 28.86 -77.57 -31.75
N VAL A 574 28.11 -78.58 -32.21
CA VAL A 574 27.03 -79.15 -31.42
C VAL A 574 27.66 -79.86 -30.24
N ILE A 575 27.48 -79.30 -29.04
CA ILE A 575 27.98 -79.85 -27.79
C ILE A 575 27.11 -81.06 -27.43
N PRO A 576 27.66 -82.28 -27.36
CA PRO A 576 26.88 -83.50 -27.18
C PRO A 576 26.11 -83.58 -25.85
N CYS A 577 26.57 -82.84 -24.83
CA CYS A 577 26.03 -82.92 -23.47
C CYS A 577 25.09 -81.77 -23.07
N GLU A 578 24.80 -80.81 -23.96
CA GLU A 578 23.98 -79.64 -23.65
C GLU A 578 22.76 -79.51 -24.58
N SER A 579 21.64 -79.00 -24.04
CA SER A 579 20.49 -78.58 -24.84
C SER A 579 20.76 -77.21 -25.48
N THR A 580 20.66 -77.12 -26.81
CA THR A 580 20.84 -75.88 -27.58
C THR A 580 19.56 -75.03 -27.66
N THR A 581 18.82 -74.90 -26.57
CA THR A 581 17.62 -74.06 -26.57
C THR A 581 18.01 -72.63 -26.27
N ASP A 582 17.68 -71.71 -27.17
CA ASP A 582 17.76 -70.26 -26.94
C ASP A 582 17.06 -69.92 -25.61
N TYR A 583 17.69 -69.03 -24.85
CA TYR A 583 17.17 -68.58 -23.57
C TYR A 583 16.47 -67.22 -23.75
N ASP A 584 15.27 -67.13 -23.20
CA ASP A 584 14.47 -65.91 -23.10
C ASP A 584 13.90 -65.86 -21.69
N GLY A 585 14.35 -64.89 -20.90
CA GLY A 585 14.02 -64.77 -19.48
C GLY A 585 13.83 -63.33 -19.05
N THR A 586 12.98 -63.12 -18.05
CA THR A 586 12.79 -61.83 -17.38
C THR A 586 13.10 -61.97 -15.90
N SER A 587 14.02 -61.17 -15.38
CA SER A 587 14.43 -61.15 -13.98
C SER A 587 14.16 -59.79 -13.34
N ALA A 588 13.96 -59.77 -12.02
CA ALA A 588 13.82 -58.51 -11.28
C ALA A 588 15.19 -57.87 -11.05
N ILE A 589 15.26 -56.54 -11.15
CA ILE A 589 16.50 -55.77 -10.99
C ILE A 589 16.30 -54.61 -10.02
N GLN A 590 17.35 -54.32 -9.25
CA GLN A 590 17.48 -53.11 -8.44
C GLN A 590 18.81 -52.45 -8.76
N ILE A 591 18.84 -51.12 -8.85
CA ILE A 591 20.05 -50.35 -9.09
C ILE A 591 20.12 -49.25 -8.03
N TYR A 592 21.18 -49.25 -7.24
CA TYR A 592 21.34 -48.31 -6.14
C TYR A 592 22.77 -47.78 -6.08
N ARG A 593 22.95 -46.59 -5.52
CA ARG A 593 24.28 -45.99 -5.38
C ARG A 593 25.08 -46.75 -4.33
N GLU A 594 26.36 -46.99 -4.61
CA GLU A 594 27.27 -47.71 -3.69
C GLU A 594 27.43 -47.01 -2.33
#